data_AF-A0A964V4N2-F1
#
_entry.id   AF-A0A964V4N2-F1
#
_cell.length_a   1.000
_cell.length_b   1.000
_cell.length_c   1.000
_cell.angle_alpha   90.00
_cell.angle_beta   90.00
_cell.angle_gamma   90.00
#
_symmetry.space_group_name_H-M   'P 1'
#
loop_
_entity.id
_entity.type
_entity.pdbx_description
1 polymer ?
#
loop_
_entity_poly.entity_id
_entity_poly.type
_entity_poly.pdbx_seq_one_letter_code
_entity_poly.pdbx_strand_id
1 'polypeptide(L)'
;MATFRISSSNVAGSLPSVVNDAATPFQQDSVNADTLSVDPGAFLITNGVFAGAFLENTGAWTVSVNGTVWGANGINLGLGNTGTSTITVGADGTVGTWDAGLNGIVVSSSAIIKNFGTILGATNNIDSGAGAGIHLGGGTHTVTNTGTIVGARYAIWDETAGSNDTVTNSGTITGAVALGGGINKLTNSGSVSGIFQNTSYWGGDGADTVVNSGTMTGGVVMYGGINKLTNSGSIGEDIFGFSYIDGSNADAVVNSGTLAGGLYLRNGGANKVTNSGSIGADDAGLSYDGGNKTEMVADNDGADNYKLGAGNDTYHATGAAADGNATTKIDIVDGGTGQDTYSTVAAIAKVSINLDTVSHTEDVIVGLGTLAGKTARGLWLVGATSWRQ
;
A
#
# COMPACT_ATOMS: atom_id res chain seq x y z
N MET A 1 -0.27 5.23 38.09
CA MET A 1 -1.34 5.56 37.16
C MET A 1 -1.76 6.97 37.45
N ALA A 2 -1.21 7.91 36.71
CA ALA A 2 -1.71 9.26 36.60
C ALA A 2 -2.90 9.29 35.62
N THR A 3 -3.80 10.23 35.84
CA THR A 3 -4.90 10.51 34.91
C THR A 3 -4.98 12.00 34.70
N PHE A 4 -4.82 12.40 33.45
CA PHE A 4 -4.82 13.78 33.01
C PHE A 4 -6.06 14.04 32.16
N ARG A 5 -6.71 15.18 32.41
CA ARG A 5 -7.88 15.60 31.65
C ARG A 5 -7.81 17.08 31.31
N ILE A 6 -7.91 17.42 30.04
CA ILE A 6 -8.08 18.77 29.53
C ILE A 6 -9.55 18.94 29.20
N SER A 7 -10.21 19.95 29.77
CA SER A 7 -11.62 20.23 29.46
C SER A 7 -11.85 21.71 29.14
N SER A 8 -12.89 21.98 28.36
CA SER A 8 -13.34 23.33 28.02
C SER A 8 -14.13 23.99 29.15
N SER A 9 -14.51 23.22 30.16
CA SER A 9 -15.21 23.65 31.37
C SER A 9 -14.28 23.71 32.58
N ASN A 10 -14.47 24.65 33.51
CA ASN A 10 -13.73 24.64 34.78
C ASN A 10 -14.27 23.54 35.72
N VAL A 11 -14.08 22.27 35.37
CA VAL A 11 -14.42 21.13 36.23
C VAL A 11 -13.25 20.84 37.15
N ALA A 12 -13.52 20.58 38.43
CA ALA A 12 -12.48 20.22 39.40
C ALA A 12 -11.69 18.99 38.92
N GLY A 13 -10.36 19.08 38.91
CA GLY A 13 -9.46 18.03 38.42
C GLY A 13 -9.25 18.03 36.91
N SER A 14 -9.81 18.99 36.17
CA SER A 14 -9.43 19.26 34.78
C SER A 14 -8.47 20.45 34.70
N LEU A 15 -7.51 20.38 33.78
CA LEU A 15 -6.77 21.57 33.38
C LEU A 15 -7.65 22.36 32.40
N PRO A 16 -7.73 23.70 32.55
CA PRO A 16 -8.35 24.54 31.53
C PRO A 16 -7.58 24.36 30.23
N SER A 17 -8.19 24.75 29.12
CA SER A 17 -7.50 24.66 27.83
C SER A 17 -6.18 25.44 27.87
N VAL A 18 -5.09 24.76 27.49
CA VAL A 18 -3.71 25.18 27.78
C VAL A 18 -3.08 25.73 26.51
N VAL A 19 -2.51 26.94 26.61
CA VAL A 19 -1.46 27.43 25.70
C VAL A 19 -0.22 27.62 26.56
N ASN A 20 0.81 26.78 26.38
CA ASN A 20 2.04 26.85 27.17
C ASN A 20 3.27 26.98 26.26
N ASP A 21 4.06 28.02 26.49
CA ASP A 21 5.31 28.32 25.76
C ASP A 21 6.57 27.88 26.51
N ALA A 22 6.46 27.43 27.76
CA ALA A 22 7.61 27.28 28.64
C ALA A 22 8.12 25.84 28.81
N ALA A 23 7.30 24.81 28.53
CA ALA A 23 7.69 23.41 28.64
C ALA A 23 6.72 22.47 27.90
N THR A 24 7.21 21.28 27.54
CA THR A 24 6.37 20.23 26.94
C THR A 24 5.41 19.62 27.99
N PRO A 25 4.09 19.65 27.76
CA PRO A 25 3.12 19.03 28.66
C PRO A 25 3.31 17.52 28.76
N PHE A 26 2.99 16.97 29.94
CA PHE A 26 2.94 15.52 30.24
C PHE A 26 4.28 14.77 30.24
N GLN A 27 5.41 15.47 30.37
CA GLN A 27 6.73 14.88 30.68
C GLN A 27 6.82 14.22 32.07
N GLN A 28 5.71 14.01 32.77
CA GLN A 28 5.69 13.25 34.01
C GLN A 28 4.96 11.95 33.74
N ASP A 29 5.63 10.85 34.03
CA ASP A 29 5.11 9.51 33.80
C ASP A 29 5.24 8.66 35.05
N SER A 30 4.29 7.74 35.21
CA SER A 30 4.27 6.80 36.32
C SER A 30 4.72 5.42 35.84
N VAL A 31 5.27 4.62 36.77
CA VAL A 31 5.65 3.22 36.47
C VAL A 31 4.49 2.32 36.01
N ASN A 32 3.25 2.80 36.14
CA ASN A 32 2.05 2.10 35.70
C ASN A 32 1.44 2.83 34.51
N ALA A 33 0.50 2.19 33.83
CA ALA A 33 -0.19 2.83 32.72
C ALA A 33 -0.84 4.17 33.12
N ASP A 34 -0.70 5.17 32.26
CA ASP A 34 -1.20 6.53 32.46
C ASP A 34 -2.25 6.89 31.40
N THR A 35 -3.12 7.86 31.71
CA THR A 35 -4.24 8.24 30.84
C THR A 35 -4.24 9.73 30.56
N LEU A 36 -4.47 10.12 29.30
CA LEU A 36 -4.74 11.50 28.88
C LEU A 36 -6.08 11.58 28.14
N SER A 37 -6.96 12.49 28.56
CA SER A 37 -8.22 12.80 27.86
C SER A 37 -8.27 14.28 27.50
N VAL A 38 -8.56 14.61 26.24
CA VAL A 38 -8.85 15.97 25.78
C VAL A 38 -10.31 15.99 25.32
N ASP A 39 -11.15 16.67 26.09
CA ASP A 39 -12.60 16.68 25.89
C ASP A 39 -13.01 17.48 24.64
N PRO A 40 -14.24 17.27 24.12
CA PRO A 40 -14.78 18.09 23.04
C PRO A 40 -14.68 19.60 23.33
N GLY A 41 -14.20 20.35 22.34
CA GLY A 41 -13.98 21.79 22.40
C GLY A 41 -12.84 22.25 23.33
N ALA A 42 -12.13 21.32 23.98
CA ALA A 42 -10.94 21.64 24.75
C ALA A 42 -9.71 21.69 23.84
N PHE A 43 -8.73 22.53 24.18
CA PHE A 43 -7.47 22.63 23.43
C PHE A 43 -6.25 22.44 24.32
N LEU A 44 -5.28 21.69 23.80
CA LEU A 44 -3.94 21.51 24.33
C LEU A 44 -2.96 21.96 23.25
N ILE A 45 -2.48 23.18 23.37
CA ILE A 45 -1.65 23.83 22.35
C ILE A 45 -0.33 24.23 22.98
N THR A 46 0.76 23.92 22.31
CA THR A 46 2.09 24.46 22.61
C THR A 46 2.57 25.26 21.40
N ASN A 47 3.35 26.32 21.65
CA ASN A 47 4.06 27.03 20.57
C ASN A 47 5.54 26.65 20.54
N GLY A 48 6.18 26.93 19.41
CA GLY A 48 7.60 26.65 19.20
C GLY A 48 7.91 25.17 19.12
N VAL A 49 9.03 24.75 19.70
CA VAL A 49 9.63 23.42 19.51
C VAL A 49 9.03 22.30 20.37
N PHE A 50 8.01 22.59 21.17
CA PHE A 50 7.44 21.63 22.13
C PHE A 50 6.27 20.85 21.53
N ALA A 51 6.21 19.54 21.78
CA ALA A 51 5.05 18.74 21.42
C ALA A 51 3.79 19.17 22.21
N GLY A 52 2.61 19.04 21.61
CA GLY A 52 1.33 19.34 22.26
C GLY A 52 1.12 18.45 23.48
N ALA A 53 1.39 17.16 23.34
CA ALA A 53 1.55 16.21 24.44
C ALA A 53 2.82 15.37 24.25
N PHE A 54 3.69 15.34 25.25
CA PHE A 54 4.81 14.41 25.29
C PHE A 54 4.53 13.36 26.35
N LEU A 55 4.39 12.11 25.94
CA LEU A 55 4.03 10.98 26.76
C LEU A 55 5.31 10.22 27.10
N GLU A 56 5.83 10.45 28.31
CA GLU A 56 7.02 9.76 28.81
C GLU A 56 6.80 8.26 29.00
N ASN A 57 7.88 7.50 29.21
CA ASN A 57 7.90 6.10 28.80
C ASN A 57 8.46 5.06 29.79
N THR A 58 7.77 4.92 30.90
CA THR A 58 7.93 3.86 31.89
C THR A 58 6.71 2.92 31.91
N GLY A 59 5.53 3.39 31.52
CA GLY A 59 4.30 2.58 31.37
C GLY A 59 3.52 2.85 30.08
N ALA A 60 2.57 1.99 29.74
CA ALA A 60 1.70 2.17 28.57
C ALA A 60 0.73 3.35 28.74
N TRP A 61 0.50 4.12 27.68
CA TRP A 61 -0.46 5.23 27.71
C TRP A 61 -1.82 4.86 27.13
N THR A 62 -2.88 5.42 27.69
CA THR A 62 -4.22 5.44 27.08
C THR A 62 -4.63 6.89 26.81
N VAL A 63 -4.68 7.27 25.54
CA VAL A 63 -4.96 8.65 25.12
C VAL A 63 -6.28 8.72 24.35
N SER A 64 -7.12 9.70 24.68
CA SER A 64 -8.37 10.01 24.00
C SER A 64 -8.42 11.50 23.65
N VAL A 65 -8.53 11.83 22.36
CA VAL A 65 -8.60 13.22 21.88
C VAL A 65 -9.92 13.42 21.16
N ASN A 66 -10.84 14.14 21.79
CA ASN A 66 -12.08 14.62 21.17
C ASN A 66 -12.09 16.15 21.00
N GLY A 67 -11.05 16.83 21.48
CA GLY A 67 -10.78 18.25 21.24
C GLY A 67 -9.59 18.43 20.30
N THR A 68 -8.75 19.42 20.57
CA THR A 68 -7.58 19.74 19.74
C THR A 68 -6.28 19.56 20.51
N VAL A 69 -5.33 18.83 19.94
CA VAL A 69 -3.94 18.77 20.40
C VAL A 69 -3.02 19.29 19.31
N TRP A 70 -2.19 20.28 19.62
CA TRP A 70 -1.33 20.93 18.63
C TRP A 70 0.01 21.33 19.24
N GLY A 71 1.10 21.17 18.49
CA GLY A 71 2.44 21.58 18.92
C GLY A 71 3.46 21.46 17.80
N ALA A 72 4.75 21.40 18.15
CA ALA A 72 5.80 21.01 17.20
C ALA A 72 5.50 19.61 16.65
N ASN A 73 5.31 18.61 17.52
CA ASN A 73 4.51 17.44 17.17
C ASN A 73 3.18 17.54 17.91
N GLY A 74 2.08 17.06 17.36
CA GLY A 74 0.81 17.06 18.09
C GLY A 74 0.91 16.17 19.34
N ILE A 75 1.17 14.88 19.13
CA ILE A 75 1.46 13.92 20.19
C ILE A 75 2.82 13.28 19.94
N ASN A 76 3.62 13.12 20.99
CA ASN A 76 4.89 12.38 20.95
C ASN A 76 4.91 11.35 22.07
N LEU A 77 4.91 10.06 21.71
CA LEU A 77 5.14 8.96 22.65
C LEU A 77 6.62 8.59 22.62
N GLY A 78 7.29 8.74 23.76
CA GLY A 78 8.73 8.54 23.89
C GLY A 78 9.20 7.10 23.66
N LEU A 79 10.52 6.87 23.78
CA LEU A 79 11.19 5.57 23.68
C LEU A 79 11.20 4.81 25.02
N GLY A 80 11.11 3.46 25.00
CA GLY A 80 11.23 2.63 26.22
C GLY A 80 9.98 1.86 26.70
N ASN A 81 8.88 1.87 25.94
CA ASN A 81 7.60 1.35 26.45
C ASN A 81 7.63 -0.14 26.34
N THR A 82 7.57 -0.80 27.49
CA THR A 82 7.48 -2.24 27.53
C THR A 82 6.06 -2.73 27.23
N GLY A 83 5.06 -1.85 27.39
CA GLY A 83 3.68 -2.10 26.99
C GLY A 83 3.31 -1.46 25.65
N THR A 84 2.09 -1.74 25.20
CA THR A 84 1.53 -1.13 24.00
C THR A 84 0.61 0.03 24.39
N SER A 85 0.96 1.24 23.97
CA SER A 85 0.11 2.41 24.20
C SER A 85 -1.07 2.44 23.24
N THR A 86 -2.19 3.02 23.63
CA THR A 86 -3.34 3.25 22.76
C THR A 86 -3.61 4.73 22.64
N ILE A 87 -3.70 5.24 21.41
CA ILE A 87 -4.05 6.63 21.10
C ILE A 87 -5.31 6.62 20.24
N THR A 88 -6.37 7.27 20.72
CA THR A 88 -7.63 7.41 19.99
C THR A 88 -7.92 8.87 19.71
N VAL A 89 -8.04 9.23 18.44
CA VAL A 89 -8.53 10.53 17.99
C VAL A 89 -9.99 10.34 17.60
N GLY A 90 -10.92 10.85 18.42
CA GLY A 90 -12.35 10.77 18.17
C GLY A 90 -12.79 11.59 16.96
N ALA A 91 -14.05 11.47 16.56
CA ALA A 91 -14.56 12.11 15.32
C ALA A 91 -14.40 13.64 15.30
N ASP A 92 -14.57 14.28 16.46
CA ASP A 92 -14.35 15.73 16.65
C ASP A 92 -12.88 16.06 17.01
N GLY A 93 -12.06 15.03 17.21
CA GLY A 93 -10.67 15.13 17.59
C GLY A 93 -9.79 15.62 16.44
N THR A 94 -8.88 16.53 16.76
CA THR A 94 -7.81 16.95 15.85
C THR A 94 -6.46 16.89 16.54
N VAL A 95 -5.49 16.27 15.88
CA VAL A 95 -4.08 16.27 16.29
C VAL A 95 -3.24 16.85 15.17
N GLY A 96 -2.45 17.89 15.43
CA GLY A 96 -1.73 18.59 14.37
C GLY A 96 -0.37 19.16 14.79
N THR A 97 0.35 19.68 13.79
CA THR A 97 1.62 20.40 13.96
C THR A 97 1.57 21.83 13.41
N TRP A 98 2.32 22.75 14.02
CA TRP A 98 2.53 24.12 13.51
C TRP A 98 3.70 24.22 12.52
N ASP A 99 4.70 23.34 12.68
CA ASP A 99 6.01 23.53 12.07
C ASP A 99 6.14 22.76 10.76
N ALA A 100 6.76 23.42 9.79
CA ALA A 100 7.15 22.79 8.54
C ALA A 100 8.10 21.60 8.83
N GLY A 101 7.68 20.39 8.46
CA GLY A 101 8.45 19.17 8.61
C GLY A 101 8.25 18.40 9.92
N LEU A 102 7.30 18.76 10.78
CA LEU A 102 6.99 17.94 11.97
C LEU A 102 5.69 17.15 11.81
N ASN A 103 5.44 16.24 12.75
CA ASN A 103 4.44 15.19 12.59
C ASN A 103 3.19 15.45 13.43
N GLY A 104 2.04 14.95 12.99
CA GLY A 104 0.82 14.98 13.81
C GLY A 104 1.01 14.12 15.06
N ILE A 105 1.35 12.84 14.87
CA ILE A 105 1.67 11.89 15.94
C ILE A 105 3.04 11.27 15.68
N VAL A 106 3.87 11.19 16.71
CA VAL A 106 5.12 10.41 16.74
C VAL A 106 4.99 9.32 17.78
N VAL A 107 5.26 8.06 17.43
CA VAL A 107 5.27 6.93 18.36
C VAL A 107 6.57 6.15 18.27
N SER A 108 7.47 6.35 19.24
CA SER A 108 8.77 5.66 19.26
C SER A 108 8.74 4.32 20.02
N SER A 109 7.56 3.85 20.41
CA SER A 109 7.33 2.55 21.03
C SER A 109 5.98 1.98 20.58
N SER A 110 5.78 0.66 20.70
CA SER A 110 4.60 -0.04 20.20
C SER A 110 3.29 0.67 20.57
N ALA A 111 2.45 0.90 19.56
CA ALA A 111 1.23 1.69 19.73
C ALA A 111 0.06 1.18 18.88
N ILE A 112 -1.15 1.29 19.42
CA ILE A 112 -2.41 1.14 18.71
C ILE A 112 -3.00 2.54 18.50
N ILE A 113 -3.04 3.01 17.26
CA ILE A 113 -3.58 4.31 16.89
C ILE A 113 -4.93 4.11 16.21
N LYS A 114 -5.97 4.75 16.72
CA LYS A 114 -7.33 4.74 16.18
C LYS A 114 -7.74 6.15 15.81
N ASN A 115 -7.89 6.42 14.52
CA ASN A 115 -8.30 7.72 14.02
C ASN A 115 -9.72 7.70 13.47
N PHE A 116 -10.60 8.47 14.10
CA PHE A 116 -11.95 8.78 13.64
C PHE A 116 -12.07 10.24 13.20
N GLY A 117 -11.15 11.11 13.65
CA GLY A 117 -11.14 12.54 13.36
C GLY A 117 -10.05 12.91 12.35
N THR A 118 -9.25 13.92 12.69
CA THR A 118 -8.22 14.45 11.78
C THR A 118 -6.83 14.42 12.42
N ILE A 119 -5.86 13.85 11.69
CA ILE A 119 -4.44 13.89 12.04
C ILE A 119 -3.69 14.63 10.94
N LEU A 120 -2.99 15.71 11.30
CA LEU A 120 -2.31 16.61 10.37
C LEU A 120 -0.81 16.65 10.64
N GLY A 121 -0.04 16.08 9.72
CA GLY A 121 1.38 16.38 9.57
C GLY A 121 1.60 17.69 8.82
N ALA A 122 2.85 18.12 8.71
CA ALA A 122 3.19 19.27 7.88
C ALA A 122 2.86 19.01 6.40
N THR A 123 2.23 19.97 5.72
CA THR A 123 1.77 19.85 4.33
C THR A 123 2.68 20.52 3.30
N ASN A 124 3.71 21.25 3.74
CA ASN A 124 4.57 22.07 2.90
C ASN A 124 6.00 21.51 2.71
N ASN A 125 6.30 20.30 3.22
CA ASN A 125 7.63 19.71 3.15
C ASN A 125 7.62 18.35 2.44
N ILE A 126 7.82 18.36 1.12
CA ILE A 126 7.81 17.15 0.29
C ILE A 126 9.20 16.49 0.24
N ASP A 127 10.27 17.26 0.45
CA ASP A 127 11.63 16.82 0.10
C ASP A 127 12.34 16.03 1.20
N SER A 128 12.14 16.37 2.48
CA SER A 128 12.96 15.80 3.57
C SER A 128 12.37 14.55 4.23
N GLY A 129 11.24 14.02 3.75
CA GLY A 129 10.49 12.93 4.40
C GLY A 129 9.83 13.30 5.73
N ALA A 130 10.16 14.48 6.28
CA ALA A 130 9.62 15.00 7.51
C ALA A 130 8.25 15.65 7.24
N GLY A 131 7.30 15.52 8.17
CA GLY A 131 5.95 16.04 7.98
C GLY A 131 4.84 14.99 7.91
N ALA A 132 5.05 13.81 8.50
CA ALA A 132 4.06 12.75 8.44
C ALA A 132 2.84 13.03 9.30
N GLY A 133 1.67 12.57 8.87
CA GLY A 133 0.50 12.55 9.75
C GLY A 133 0.81 11.71 11.00
N ILE A 134 1.35 10.51 10.77
CA ILE A 134 1.81 9.59 11.80
C ILE A 134 3.25 9.15 11.46
N HIS A 135 4.17 9.34 12.39
CA HIS A 135 5.52 8.82 12.34
C HIS A 135 5.64 7.65 13.34
N LEU A 136 5.88 6.47 12.81
CA LEU A 136 6.16 5.23 13.52
C LEU A 136 7.68 5.11 13.70
N GLY A 137 8.10 4.87 14.94
CA GLY A 137 9.48 4.58 15.27
C GLY A 137 9.63 3.13 15.68
N GLY A 138 10.48 2.85 16.67
CA GLY A 138 10.65 1.48 17.14
C GLY A 138 9.36 0.88 17.73
N GLY A 139 9.14 -0.41 17.48
CA GLY A 139 8.03 -1.16 18.06
C GLY A 139 7.26 -1.97 17.03
N THR A 140 6.03 -2.33 17.37
CA THR A 140 5.05 -2.94 16.47
C THR A 140 3.78 -2.13 16.61
N HIS A 141 3.30 -1.59 15.50
CA HIS A 141 2.24 -0.59 15.48
C HIS A 141 1.00 -1.11 14.76
N THR A 142 -0.16 -0.67 15.24
CA THR A 142 -1.43 -0.88 14.56
C THR A 142 -2.12 0.45 14.37
N VAL A 143 -2.35 0.85 13.13
CA VAL A 143 -3.09 2.06 12.78
C VAL A 143 -4.43 1.67 12.17
N THR A 144 -5.52 2.19 12.72
CA THR A 144 -6.86 2.08 12.15
C THR A 144 -7.38 3.48 11.83
N ASN A 145 -7.62 3.76 10.55
CA ASN A 145 -8.12 5.05 10.09
C ASN A 145 -9.52 4.93 9.49
N THR A 146 -10.46 5.67 10.08
CA THR A 146 -11.80 5.91 9.54
C THR A 146 -12.03 7.41 9.27
N GLY A 147 -11.18 8.27 9.81
CA GLY A 147 -11.16 9.72 9.59
C GLY A 147 -10.17 10.13 8.49
N THR A 148 -9.46 11.23 8.73
CA THR A 148 -8.48 11.80 7.79
C THR A 148 -7.08 11.81 8.39
N ILE A 149 -6.09 11.33 7.64
CA ILE A 149 -4.66 11.48 7.94
C ILE A 149 -4.02 12.22 6.78
N VAL A 150 -3.29 13.29 7.05
CA VAL A 150 -2.61 14.10 6.05
C VAL A 150 -1.13 14.22 6.38
N GLY A 151 -0.27 14.03 5.39
CA GLY A 151 1.12 14.48 5.42
C GLY A 151 1.58 14.85 4.02
N ALA A 152 2.61 15.70 3.91
CA ALA A 152 3.07 16.23 2.62
C ALA A 152 3.55 15.13 1.66
N ARG A 153 4.44 14.26 2.15
CA ARG A 153 4.98 13.13 1.39
C ARG A 153 4.42 11.81 1.88
N TYR A 154 4.55 11.58 3.19
CA TYR A 154 4.06 10.40 3.86
C TYR A 154 2.90 10.80 4.76
N ALA A 155 1.77 10.11 4.69
CA ALA A 155 0.73 10.24 5.71
C ALA A 155 1.05 9.37 6.91
N ILE A 156 1.62 8.19 6.66
CA ILE A 156 2.15 7.26 7.66
C ILE A 156 3.56 6.90 7.22
N TRP A 157 4.53 7.10 8.10
CA TRP A 157 5.93 6.82 7.82
C TRP A 157 6.54 6.03 8.97
N ASP A 158 7.17 4.90 8.68
CA ASP A 158 8.12 4.23 9.57
C ASP A 158 9.55 4.50 9.12
N GLU A 159 10.37 5.06 10.01
CA GLU A 159 11.79 5.32 9.78
C GLU A 159 12.69 4.11 10.05
N THR A 160 12.17 3.09 10.75
CA THR A 160 12.93 1.95 11.20
C THR A 160 12.78 0.75 10.25
N ALA A 161 13.89 0.05 10.01
CA ALA A 161 13.86 -1.21 9.28
C ALA A 161 13.60 -2.35 10.28
N GLY A 162 12.40 -2.94 10.26
CA GLY A 162 12.17 -4.26 10.86
C GLY A 162 11.03 -4.38 11.87
N SER A 163 10.19 -3.36 12.05
CA SER A 163 8.91 -3.47 12.77
C SER A 163 7.90 -4.29 11.94
N ASN A 164 6.89 -4.88 12.59
CA ASN A 164 5.80 -5.56 11.86
C ASN A 164 4.52 -4.74 12.04
N ASP A 165 4.25 -3.85 11.11
CA ASP A 165 3.19 -2.88 11.27
C ASP A 165 1.92 -3.24 10.49
N THR A 166 0.78 -2.85 11.05
CA THR A 166 -0.54 -3.06 10.43
C THR A 166 -1.27 -1.75 10.28
N VAL A 167 -1.64 -1.40 9.06
CA VAL A 167 -2.49 -0.26 8.72
C VAL A 167 -3.81 -0.75 8.15
N THR A 168 -4.92 -0.34 8.74
CA THR A 168 -6.27 -0.53 8.19
C THR A 168 -6.89 0.83 7.91
N ASN A 169 -7.23 1.10 6.65
CA ASN A 169 -7.81 2.36 6.21
C ASN A 169 -9.19 2.14 5.60
N SER A 170 -10.21 2.78 6.16
CA SER A 170 -11.54 2.96 5.55
C SER A 170 -11.92 4.44 5.44
N GLY A 171 -11.01 5.35 5.78
CA GLY A 171 -11.17 6.80 5.66
C GLY A 171 -10.32 7.37 4.52
N THR A 172 -9.76 8.56 4.74
CA THR A 172 -8.89 9.25 3.78
C THR A 172 -7.47 9.35 4.32
N ILE A 173 -6.50 8.96 3.48
CA ILE A 173 -5.07 9.13 3.70
C ILE A 173 -4.52 9.97 2.54
N THR A 174 -4.02 11.17 2.86
CA THR A 174 -3.41 12.09 1.90
C THR A 174 -1.89 12.09 2.13
N GLY A 175 -1.16 11.47 1.21
CA GLY A 175 0.26 11.13 1.36
C GLY A 175 0.45 9.61 1.35
N ALA A 176 1.66 9.16 1.01
CA ALA A 176 1.98 7.75 0.92
C ALA A 176 1.95 7.06 2.30
N VAL A 177 1.71 5.75 2.31
CA VAL A 177 1.94 4.89 3.46
C VAL A 177 3.28 4.17 3.27
N ALA A 178 4.25 4.45 4.12
CA ALA A 178 5.56 3.80 4.11
C ALA A 178 5.81 3.09 5.43
N LEU A 179 5.98 1.77 5.42
CA LEU A 179 6.09 0.95 6.64
C LEU A 179 7.50 0.39 6.87
N GLY A 180 8.51 0.99 6.25
CA GLY A 180 9.90 0.66 6.57
C GLY A 180 10.25 -0.77 6.17
N GLY A 181 11.01 -1.50 6.99
CA GLY A 181 11.23 -2.94 6.77
C GLY A 181 10.41 -3.79 7.75
N GLY A 182 10.47 -5.11 7.62
CA GLY A 182 9.74 -6.08 8.45
C GLY A 182 8.55 -6.69 7.71
N ILE A 183 7.62 -7.32 8.43
CA ILE A 183 6.45 -8.00 7.83
C ILE A 183 5.25 -7.10 8.04
N ASN A 184 4.96 -6.26 7.06
CA ASN A 184 3.94 -5.22 7.15
C ASN A 184 2.65 -5.61 6.45
N LYS A 185 1.56 -4.98 6.88
CA LYS A 185 0.23 -5.18 6.31
C LYS A 185 -0.52 -3.88 6.11
N LEU A 186 -0.94 -3.61 4.88
CA LEU A 186 -1.93 -2.59 4.55
C LEU A 186 -3.25 -3.24 4.11
N THR A 187 -4.36 -2.82 4.73
CA THR A 187 -5.71 -3.12 4.26
C THR A 187 -6.45 -1.81 3.99
N ASN A 188 -6.73 -1.53 2.72
CA ASN A 188 -7.37 -0.30 2.29
C ASN A 188 -8.75 -0.58 1.67
N SER A 189 -9.80 -0.05 2.30
CA SER A 189 -11.16 0.08 1.75
C SER A 189 -11.60 1.54 1.56
N GLY A 190 -10.76 2.49 1.97
CA GLY A 190 -10.95 3.93 1.77
C GLY A 190 -10.10 4.46 0.62
N SER A 191 -9.52 5.65 0.80
CA SER A 191 -8.64 6.30 -0.18
C SER A 191 -7.23 6.51 0.36
N VAL A 192 -6.21 6.22 -0.45
CA VAL A 192 -4.79 6.53 -0.19
C VAL A 192 -4.20 7.27 -1.40
N SER A 193 -3.81 8.53 -1.21
CA SER A 193 -3.22 9.33 -2.28
C SER A 193 -1.70 9.11 -2.38
N GLY A 194 -1.23 8.77 -3.57
CA GLY A 194 0.19 8.89 -3.92
C GLY A 194 0.52 10.34 -4.24
N ILE A 195 1.46 10.95 -3.52
CA ILE A 195 1.89 12.35 -3.75
C ILE A 195 3.32 12.38 -4.26
N PHE A 196 4.23 11.71 -3.56
CA PHE A 196 5.62 11.66 -3.98
C PHE A 196 5.84 10.49 -4.93
N GLN A 197 6.41 10.78 -6.11
CA GLN A 197 6.60 9.82 -7.21
C GLN A 197 5.30 9.09 -7.61
N ASN A 198 4.14 9.70 -7.31
CA ASN A 198 2.83 9.09 -7.47
C ASN A 198 2.77 7.66 -6.88
N THR A 199 3.39 7.44 -5.71
CA THR A 199 3.36 6.15 -5.00
C THR A 199 2.44 6.23 -3.80
N SER A 200 1.45 5.34 -3.71
CA SER A 200 0.51 5.25 -2.58
C SER A 200 1.05 4.40 -1.44
N TYR A 201 1.89 3.40 -1.72
CA TYR A 201 2.44 2.50 -0.70
C TYR A 201 3.90 2.12 -0.97
N TRP A 202 4.72 2.15 0.10
CA TRP A 202 6.06 1.58 0.15
C TRP A 202 6.16 0.54 1.26
N GLY A 203 6.34 -0.72 0.88
CA GLY A 203 6.48 -1.85 1.81
C GLY A 203 7.88 -1.98 2.42
N GLY A 204 8.91 -1.64 1.63
CA GLY A 204 10.31 -1.85 1.99
C GLY A 204 10.71 -3.32 1.94
N ASP A 205 11.61 -3.74 2.83
CA ASP A 205 12.10 -5.12 2.89
C ASP A 205 11.23 -5.98 3.81
N GLY A 206 10.84 -7.16 3.36
CA GLY A 206 10.20 -8.18 4.18
C GLY A 206 8.93 -8.71 3.52
N ALA A 207 8.21 -9.62 4.18
CA ALA A 207 7.10 -10.33 3.55
C ALA A 207 5.79 -9.55 3.66
N ASP A 208 5.62 -8.49 2.87
CA ASP A 208 4.54 -7.55 3.03
C ASP A 208 3.23 -8.01 2.38
N THR A 209 2.11 -7.54 2.92
CA THR A 209 0.77 -7.81 2.38
C THR A 209 -0.02 -6.51 2.17
N VAL A 210 -0.43 -6.26 0.93
CA VAL A 210 -1.37 -5.18 0.58
C VAL A 210 -2.68 -5.79 0.12
N VAL A 211 -3.78 -5.39 0.76
CA VAL A 211 -5.15 -5.70 0.35
C VAL A 211 -5.87 -4.39 0.04
N ASN A 212 -6.26 -4.18 -1.21
CA ASN A 212 -6.97 -2.99 -1.65
C ASN A 212 -8.36 -3.34 -2.20
N SER A 213 -9.41 -2.82 -1.57
CA SER A 213 -10.77 -2.81 -2.09
C SER A 213 -11.32 -1.40 -2.32
N GLY A 214 -10.55 -0.38 -1.93
CA GLY A 214 -10.87 1.03 -2.13
C GLY A 214 -10.11 1.64 -3.32
N THR A 215 -9.55 2.83 -3.12
CA THR A 215 -8.76 3.55 -4.13
C THR A 215 -7.36 3.85 -3.60
N MET A 216 -6.37 3.57 -4.43
CA MET A 216 -4.98 4.03 -4.28
C MET A 216 -4.65 4.81 -5.55
N THR A 217 -4.40 6.12 -5.46
CA THR A 217 -4.23 6.95 -6.67
C THR A 217 -2.88 6.77 -7.35
N GLY A 218 -1.91 6.20 -6.63
CA GLY A 218 -0.57 5.93 -7.10
C GLY A 218 -0.22 4.45 -7.03
N GLY A 219 0.96 4.10 -7.52
CA GLY A 219 1.48 2.73 -7.53
C GLY A 219 1.74 2.14 -6.13
N VAL A 220 1.93 0.83 -6.08
CA VAL A 220 2.34 0.05 -4.91
C VAL A 220 3.76 -0.47 -5.15
N VAL A 221 4.68 -0.16 -4.25
CA VAL A 221 6.08 -0.57 -4.35
C VAL A 221 6.44 -1.45 -3.16
N MET A 222 6.76 -2.70 -3.45
CA MET A 222 7.24 -3.70 -2.52
C MET A 222 8.72 -3.93 -2.88
N TYR A 223 9.65 -3.87 -1.93
CA TYR A 223 11.08 -4.06 -2.25
C TYR A 223 11.46 -5.52 -1.98
N GLY A 224 12.31 -5.80 -0.99
CA GLY A 224 12.69 -7.18 -0.67
C GLY A 224 11.56 -7.99 -0.04
N GLY A 225 11.76 -9.31 0.05
CA GLY A 225 10.88 -10.25 0.76
C GLY A 225 9.73 -10.80 -0.08
N ILE A 226 9.03 -11.82 0.42
CA ILE A 226 7.95 -12.51 -0.33
C ILE A 226 6.65 -11.75 -0.14
N ASN A 227 6.28 -10.97 -1.14
CA ASN A 227 5.23 -9.98 -1.08
C ASN A 227 3.92 -10.49 -1.67
N LYS A 228 2.81 -9.91 -1.18
CA LYS A 228 1.47 -10.22 -1.68
C LYS A 228 0.63 -8.97 -1.89
N LEU A 229 0.14 -8.81 -3.11
CA LEU A 229 -0.92 -7.87 -3.46
C LEU A 229 -2.24 -8.62 -3.72
N THR A 230 -3.32 -8.13 -3.13
CA THR A 230 -4.70 -8.50 -3.50
C THR A 230 -5.49 -7.23 -3.77
N ASN A 231 -5.83 -6.99 -5.03
CA ASN A 231 -6.59 -5.82 -5.47
C ASN A 231 -7.97 -6.22 -5.99
N SER A 232 -9.02 -5.67 -5.40
CA SER A 232 -10.39 -5.69 -5.91
C SER A 232 -10.97 -4.28 -6.09
N GLY A 233 -10.16 -3.25 -5.81
CA GLY A 233 -10.49 -1.84 -6.01
C GLY A 233 -9.75 -1.24 -7.20
N SER A 234 -9.30 0.01 -7.06
CA SER A 234 -8.48 0.69 -8.08
C SER A 234 -7.11 1.07 -7.50
N ILE A 235 -6.05 0.82 -8.28
CA ILE A 235 -4.69 1.26 -8.04
C ILE A 235 -4.23 2.03 -9.28
N GLY A 236 -3.72 3.25 -9.09
CA GLY A 236 -3.13 4.08 -10.13
C GLY A 236 -1.75 3.60 -10.54
N GLU A 237 -1.00 4.46 -11.21
CA GLU A 237 0.37 4.19 -11.65
C GLU A 237 1.36 5.11 -10.92
N ASP A 238 2.61 4.71 -10.81
CA ASP A 238 3.70 5.60 -10.40
C ASP A 238 4.19 6.46 -11.58
N ILE A 239 5.30 7.19 -11.39
CA ILE A 239 5.88 8.03 -12.45
C ILE A 239 6.51 7.26 -13.63
N PHE A 240 6.55 5.94 -13.58
CA PHE A 240 7.07 5.07 -14.64
C PHE A 240 5.96 4.23 -15.30
N GLY A 241 4.70 4.51 -14.98
CA GLY A 241 3.55 3.77 -15.49
C GLY A 241 3.32 2.44 -14.77
N PHE A 242 3.90 2.19 -13.59
CA PHE A 242 3.70 0.93 -12.88
C PHE A 242 2.65 1.05 -11.78
N SER A 243 1.68 0.13 -11.77
CA SER A 243 0.76 -0.01 -10.65
C SER A 243 1.35 -0.85 -9.51
N TYR A 244 2.26 -1.76 -9.84
CA TYR A 244 2.93 -2.60 -8.86
C TYR A 244 4.39 -2.82 -9.25
N ILE A 245 5.30 -2.60 -8.31
CA ILE A 245 6.72 -2.87 -8.45
C ILE A 245 7.13 -3.79 -7.30
N ASP A 246 7.85 -4.85 -7.63
CA ASP A 246 8.47 -5.73 -6.63
C ASP A 246 10.00 -5.77 -6.70
N GLY A 247 10.61 -6.42 -5.71
CA GLY A 247 12.02 -6.74 -5.67
C GLY A 247 12.35 -8.11 -6.26
N SER A 248 13.21 -8.85 -5.55
CA SER A 248 13.92 -10.03 -6.10
C SER A 248 13.37 -11.40 -5.68
N ASN A 249 12.24 -11.41 -5.00
CA ASN A 249 11.67 -12.55 -4.31
C ASN A 249 10.43 -13.10 -5.03
N ALA A 250 9.89 -14.22 -4.55
CA ALA A 250 8.79 -14.90 -5.23
C ALA A 250 7.46 -14.33 -4.76
N ASP A 251 6.90 -13.43 -5.55
CA ASP A 251 5.79 -12.57 -5.14
C ASP A 251 4.47 -12.98 -5.77
N ALA A 252 3.37 -12.55 -5.16
CA ALA A 252 2.02 -12.93 -5.57
C ALA A 252 1.12 -11.72 -5.77
N VAL A 253 0.60 -11.57 -6.99
CA VAL A 253 -0.39 -10.55 -7.34
C VAL A 253 -1.72 -11.22 -7.70
N VAL A 254 -2.78 -10.85 -7.00
CA VAL A 254 -4.17 -11.22 -7.34
C VAL A 254 -4.92 -9.94 -7.64
N ASN A 255 -5.38 -9.78 -8.88
CA ASN A 255 -6.17 -8.64 -9.32
C ASN A 255 -7.56 -9.09 -9.80
N SER A 256 -8.58 -8.47 -9.25
CA SER A 256 -9.98 -8.54 -9.72
C SER A 256 -10.59 -7.15 -9.90
N GLY A 257 -9.78 -6.10 -9.76
CA GLY A 257 -10.16 -4.71 -9.90
C GLY A 257 -9.41 -4.06 -11.06
N THR A 258 -8.98 -2.82 -10.89
CA THR A 258 -8.21 -2.08 -11.89
C THR A 258 -6.82 -1.75 -11.37
N LEU A 259 -5.80 -2.13 -12.13
CA LEU A 259 -4.45 -1.59 -12.08
C LEU A 259 -4.31 -0.67 -13.30
N ALA A 260 -4.07 0.62 -13.11
CA ALA A 260 -4.02 1.59 -14.21
C ALA A 260 -2.75 1.47 -15.06
N GLY A 261 -1.67 0.95 -14.48
CA GLY A 261 -0.37 0.74 -15.10
C GLY A 261 0.07 -0.72 -15.03
N GLY A 262 1.29 -0.98 -15.50
CA GLY A 262 1.86 -2.33 -15.60
C GLY A 262 2.33 -2.94 -14.28
N LEU A 263 2.65 -4.24 -14.34
CA LEU A 263 3.30 -5.00 -13.26
C LEU A 263 4.80 -5.16 -13.54
N TYR A 264 5.64 -4.63 -12.66
CA TYR A 264 7.09 -4.81 -12.72
C TYR A 264 7.55 -5.90 -11.73
N LEU A 265 7.81 -7.10 -12.26
CA LEU A 265 8.19 -8.30 -11.48
C LEU A 265 9.52 -8.92 -11.97
N ARG A 266 10.27 -8.19 -12.81
CA ARG A 266 11.46 -8.66 -13.55
C ARG A 266 12.64 -9.15 -12.70
N ASN A 267 12.82 -8.59 -11.51
CA ASN A 267 14.04 -8.84 -10.72
C ASN A 267 13.90 -10.07 -9.79
N GLY A 268 12.73 -10.72 -9.83
CA GLY A 268 12.13 -11.59 -8.83
C GLY A 268 12.55 -13.06 -8.74
N GLY A 269 11.92 -13.73 -7.79
CA GLY A 269 11.69 -15.17 -7.63
C GLY A 269 10.65 -15.69 -8.62
N ALA A 270 10.16 -16.91 -8.40
CA ALA A 270 9.08 -17.48 -9.21
C ALA A 270 7.76 -16.78 -8.87
N ASN A 271 7.42 -15.75 -9.64
CA ASN A 271 6.27 -14.89 -9.38
C ASN A 271 4.97 -15.52 -9.84
N LYS A 272 3.88 -15.20 -9.14
CA LYS A 272 2.52 -15.65 -9.46
C LYS A 272 1.59 -14.48 -9.66
N VAL A 273 1.02 -14.37 -10.86
CA VAL A 273 -0.03 -13.39 -11.18
C VAL A 273 -1.33 -14.12 -11.50
N THR A 274 -2.42 -13.67 -10.88
CA THR A 274 -3.79 -14.08 -11.20
C THR A 274 -4.61 -12.84 -11.45
N ASN A 275 -4.98 -12.61 -12.71
CA ASN A 275 -5.77 -11.47 -13.14
C ASN A 275 -7.17 -11.92 -13.58
N SER A 276 -8.17 -11.23 -13.04
CA SER A 276 -9.58 -11.32 -13.43
C SER A 276 -10.21 -9.93 -13.61
N GLY A 277 -9.40 -8.89 -13.46
CA GLY A 277 -9.76 -7.49 -13.68
C GLY A 277 -8.95 -6.92 -14.84
N SER A 278 -8.66 -5.62 -14.80
CA SER A 278 -7.84 -4.96 -15.84
C SER A 278 -6.45 -4.61 -15.33
N ILE A 279 -5.44 -4.81 -16.17
CA ILE A 279 -4.08 -4.33 -15.96
C ILE A 279 -3.75 -3.39 -17.13
N GLY A 280 -3.36 -2.16 -16.80
CA GLY A 280 -2.89 -1.20 -17.80
C GLY A 280 -1.47 -1.50 -18.24
N ALA A 281 -0.91 -0.64 -19.09
CA ALA A 281 0.45 -0.79 -19.57
C ALA A 281 1.40 0.19 -18.85
N ASP A 282 2.66 -0.22 -18.70
CA ASP A 282 3.74 0.69 -18.33
C ASP A 282 4.12 1.65 -19.48
N ASP A 283 5.10 2.52 -19.25
CA ASP A 283 5.63 3.45 -20.26
C ASP A 283 6.23 2.74 -21.49
N ALA A 284 6.55 1.45 -21.38
CA ALA A 284 7.04 0.60 -22.48
C ALA A 284 5.89 -0.13 -23.21
N GLY A 285 4.64 0.02 -22.76
CA GLY A 285 3.48 -0.64 -23.34
C GLY A 285 3.24 -2.06 -22.82
N LEU A 286 3.86 -2.48 -21.72
CA LEU A 286 3.75 -3.83 -21.14
C LEU A 286 2.77 -3.84 -19.96
N SER A 287 1.81 -4.76 -19.97
CA SER A 287 0.93 -5.02 -18.82
C SER A 287 1.65 -5.84 -17.74
N TYR A 288 2.53 -6.74 -18.17
CA TYR A 288 3.30 -7.58 -17.27
C TYR A 288 4.70 -7.81 -17.82
N ASP A 289 5.65 -7.74 -16.90
CA ASP A 289 7.05 -7.84 -17.21
C ASP A 289 7.78 -8.79 -16.26
N GLY A 290 7.92 -10.03 -16.73
CA GLY A 290 8.51 -11.17 -16.03
C GLY A 290 10.04 -11.23 -16.11
N GLY A 291 10.61 -12.17 -15.36
CA GLY A 291 12.01 -12.20 -14.97
C GLY A 291 12.82 -13.23 -15.74
N ASN A 292 13.74 -13.90 -15.04
CA ASN A 292 14.57 -14.97 -15.59
C ASN A 292 14.25 -16.35 -14.95
N LYS A 293 13.12 -16.47 -14.27
CA LYS A 293 12.75 -17.66 -13.49
C LYS A 293 11.48 -18.26 -14.08
N THR A 294 10.93 -19.27 -13.42
CA THR A 294 9.64 -19.82 -13.84
C THR A 294 8.54 -18.93 -13.30
N GLU A 295 7.87 -18.24 -14.22
CA GLU A 295 6.72 -17.38 -13.94
C GLU A 295 5.40 -18.11 -14.26
N MET A 296 4.36 -17.77 -13.50
CA MET A 296 3.01 -18.26 -13.76
C MET A 296 2.03 -17.10 -13.81
N VAL A 297 1.46 -16.89 -15.00
CA VAL A 297 0.44 -15.89 -15.26
C VAL A 297 -0.85 -16.61 -15.61
N ALA A 298 -1.91 -16.32 -14.86
CA ALA A 298 -3.26 -16.68 -15.24
C ALA A 298 -4.02 -15.38 -15.55
N ASP A 299 -4.52 -15.27 -16.76
CA ASP A 299 -5.30 -14.14 -17.23
C ASP A 299 -6.67 -14.58 -17.74
N ASN A 300 -7.67 -13.74 -17.51
CA ASN A 300 -9.05 -14.04 -17.83
C ASN A 300 -9.55 -13.24 -19.03
N ASP A 301 -9.82 -11.94 -18.83
CA ASP A 301 -10.41 -11.07 -19.84
C ASP A 301 -9.57 -9.79 -19.93
N GLY A 302 -9.33 -9.29 -21.15
CA GLY A 302 -8.46 -8.12 -21.30
C GLY A 302 -7.89 -7.98 -22.70
N ALA A 303 -6.98 -7.03 -22.84
CA ALA A 303 -6.15 -6.86 -24.03
C ALA A 303 -4.77 -6.52 -23.50
N ASP A 304 -4.02 -7.56 -23.15
CA ASP A 304 -2.84 -7.41 -22.30
C ASP A 304 -1.56 -7.78 -23.03
N ASN A 305 -0.49 -7.03 -22.72
CA ASN A 305 0.83 -7.29 -23.29
C ASN A 305 1.71 -7.92 -22.21
N TYR A 306 1.90 -9.23 -22.31
CA TYR A 306 2.71 -10.03 -21.41
C TYR A 306 4.09 -10.27 -22.01
N LYS A 307 5.13 -9.99 -21.23
CA LYS A 307 6.49 -10.46 -21.50
C LYS A 307 6.92 -11.34 -20.33
N LEU A 308 7.01 -12.65 -20.54
CA LEU A 308 7.32 -13.60 -19.45
C LEU A 308 8.82 -13.62 -19.11
N GLY A 309 9.68 -13.39 -20.11
CA GLY A 309 11.11 -13.18 -19.88
C GLY A 309 11.95 -14.42 -20.20
N ALA A 310 12.86 -14.81 -19.32
CA ALA A 310 13.58 -16.07 -19.44
C ALA A 310 13.07 -17.07 -18.41
N GLY A 311 13.15 -18.36 -18.71
CA GLY A 311 12.66 -19.38 -17.79
C GLY A 311 11.85 -20.44 -18.51
N ASN A 312 11.19 -21.28 -17.75
CA ASN A 312 10.18 -22.18 -18.31
C ASN A 312 8.84 -21.70 -17.78
N ASP A 313 8.20 -20.79 -18.50
CA ASP A 313 7.06 -20.05 -17.99
C ASP A 313 5.74 -20.76 -18.28
N THR A 314 4.70 -20.39 -17.57
CA THR A 314 3.34 -20.88 -17.83
C THR A 314 2.34 -19.75 -17.91
N TYR A 315 1.73 -19.60 -19.09
CA TYR A 315 0.58 -18.73 -19.32
C TYR A 315 -0.70 -19.56 -19.37
N HIS A 316 -1.65 -19.24 -18.50
CA HIS A 316 -2.99 -19.81 -18.45
C HIS A 316 -4.02 -18.79 -18.93
N ALA A 317 -4.56 -18.98 -20.13
CA ALA A 317 -5.74 -18.25 -20.56
C ALA A 317 -6.98 -18.90 -19.94
N THR A 318 -7.69 -18.18 -19.06
CA THR A 318 -8.85 -18.66 -18.31
C THR A 318 -10.17 -18.00 -18.70
N GLY A 319 -10.15 -17.08 -19.69
CA GLY A 319 -11.28 -16.27 -20.16
C GLY A 319 -12.62 -16.97 -20.29
N ALA A 320 -13.65 -16.32 -19.71
CA ALA A 320 -15.03 -16.77 -19.69
C ALA A 320 -15.86 -16.25 -20.87
N ALA A 321 -15.50 -15.08 -21.36
CA ALA A 321 -16.21 -14.45 -22.46
C ALA A 321 -15.63 -14.94 -23.79
N ALA A 322 -16.52 -15.28 -24.73
CA ALA A 322 -16.15 -15.11 -26.12
C ALA A 322 -15.89 -13.62 -26.27
N ASP A 323 -14.62 -13.24 -26.33
CA ASP A 323 -14.20 -11.87 -26.61
C ASP A 323 -14.53 -11.60 -28.08
N GLY A 324 -15.83 -11.48 -28.34
CA GLY A 324 -16.50 -11.59 -29.62
C GLY A 324 -16.34 -10.35 -30.49
N ASN A 325 -15.20 -9.67 -30.40
CA ASN A 325 -14.77 -8.76 -31.45
C ASN A 325 -13.27 -8.94 -31.71
N ALA A 326 -12.99 -9.68 -32.78
CA ALA A 326 -11.73 -10.34 -33.13
C ALA A 326 -10.56 -9.41 -33.52
N THR A 327 -10.45 -8.19 -32.96
CA THR A 327 -9.31 -7.29 -33.26
C THR A 327 -8.81 -6.42 -32.11
N THR A 328 -9.58 -6.17 -31.05
CA THR A 328 -9.20 -5.18 -30.01
C THR A 328 -8.99 -5.77 -28.61
N LYS A 329 -9.06 -7.10 -28.47
CA LYS A 329 -8.91 -7.83 -27.21
C LYS A 329 -8.09 -9.09 -27.42
N ILE A 330 -6.85 -8.89 -27.85
CA ILE A 330 -5.90 -9.96 -28.11
C ILE A 330 -4.78 -9.79 -27.11
N ASP A 331 -4.53 -10.83 -26.33
CA ASP A 331 -3.34 -10.88 -25.51
C ASP A 331 -2.13 -11.13 -26.40
N ILE A 332 -1.11 -10.30 -26.25
CA ILE A 332 0.19 -10.49 -26.86
C ILE A 332 1.08 -11.08 -25.78
N VAL A 333 1.49 -12.34 -25.96
CA VAL A 333 2.32 -13.05 -24.98
C VAL A 333 3.67 -13.39 -25.58
N ASP A 334 4.69 -12.63 -25.20
CA ASP A 334 6.09 -12.93 -25.45
C ASP A 334 6.64 -13.83 -24.34
N GLY A 335 6.76 -15.13 -24.62
CA GLY A 335 7.39 -16.08 -23.69
C GLY A 335 8.89 -15.86 -23.48
N GLY A 336 9.56 -15.13 -24.39
CA GLY A 336 10.99 -14.89 -24.33
C GLY A 336 11.85 -16.16 -24.50
N THR A 337 12.72 -16.48 -23.53
CA THR A 337 13.71 -17.57 -23.66
C THR A 337 13.46 -18.72 -22.69
N GLY A 338 13.68 -19.96 -23.15
CA GLY A 338 13.47 -21.17 -22.34
C GLY A 338 12.22 -21.91 -22.80
N GLN A 339 11.70 -22.87 -22.03
CA GLN A 339 10.59 -23.76 -22.44
C GLN A 339 9.25 -23.36 -21.85
N ASP A 340 8.49 -22.58 -22.60
CA ASP A 340 7.23 -22.01 -22.13
C ASP A 340 6.02 -22.89 -22.44
N THR A 341 5.04 -22.83 -21.54
CA THR A 341 3.80 -23.58 -21.62
C THR A 341 2.63 -22.62 -21.72
N TYR A 342 1.82 -22.82 -22.75
CA TYR A 342 0.61 -22.07 -22.97
C TYR A 342 -0.57 -23.01 -22.82
N SER A 343 -1.45 -22.70 -21.88
CA SER A 343 -2.57 -23.53 -21.51
C SER A 343 -3.87 -22.76 -21.64
N THR A 344 -4.74 -23.24 -22.52
CA THR A 344 -6.13 -22.79 -22.64
C THR A 344 -7.10 -23.73 -21.94
N VAL A 345 -6.60 -24.63 -21.08
CA VAL A 345 -7.39 -25.73 -20.49
C VAL A 345 -8.53 -25.20 -19.61
N ALA A 346 -8.36 -24.00 -19.04
CA ALA A 346 -9.37 -23.33 -18.23
C ALA A 346 -10.26 -22.37 -19.02
N ALA A 347 -9.95 -22.09 -20.30
CA ALA A 347 -10.76 -21.23 -21.13
C ALA A 347 -12.09 -21.91 -21.47
N ILE A 348 -13.20 -21.20 -21.27
CA ILE A 348 -14.54 -21.68 -21.64
C ILE A 348 -15.05 -21.04 -22.94
N ALA A 349 -14.21 -20.21 -23.58
CA ALA A 349 -14.47 -19.53 -24.85
C ALA A 349 -13.24 -19.56 -25.79
N LYS A 350 -13.39 -19.00 -27.01
CA LYS A 350 -12.30 -18.91 -27.99
C LYS A 350 -11.27 -17.89 -27.53
N VAL A 351 -10.03 -18.32 -27.36
CA VAL A 351 -8.88 -17.47 -27.01
C VAL A 351 -8.08 -17.16 -28.28
N SER A 352 -7.62 -15.91 -28.42
CA SER A 352 -6.64 -15.52 -29.43
C SER A 352 -5.36 -15.11 -28.71
N ILE A 353 -4.30 -15.91 -28.85
CA ILE A 353 -2.99 -15.60 -28.27
C ILE A 353 -2.02 -15.38 -29.42
N ASN A 354 -1.34 -14.23 -29.43
CA ASN A 354 -0.20 -14.01 -30.32
C ASN A 354 1.09 -14.45 -29.60
N LEU A 355 1.79 -15.43 -30.18
CA LEU A 355 3.03 -16.02 -29.64
C LEU A 355 4.28 -15.53 -30.38
N ASP A 356 4.15 -14.49 -31.20
CA ASP A 356 5.27 -13.84 -31.88
C ASP A 356 5.12 -12.32 -31.92
N THR A 357 6.12 -11.64 -32.47
CA THR A 357 6.18 -10.17 -32.56
C THR A 357 5.50 -9.62 -33.83
N VAL A 358 4.87 -10.46 -34.64
CA VAL A 358 4.25 -10.07 -35.90
C VAL A 358 2.75 -9.86 -35.68
N SER A 359 2.20 -8.78 -36.23
CA SER A 359 0.75 -8.54 -36.20
C SER A 359 0.07 -9.43 -37.24
N HIS A 360 -0.97 -10.17 -36.83
CA HIS A 360 -1.74 -11.06 -37.69
C HIS A 360 -3.09 -10.42 -38.04
N THR A 361 -3.43 -10.34 -39.33
CA THR A 361 -4.63 -9.63 -39.82
C THR A 361 -5.67 -10.52 -40.52
N GLU A 362 -5.48 -11.84 -40.55
CA GLU A 362 -6.39 -12.75 -41.28
C GLU A 362 -7.32 -13.54 -40.36
N ASP A 363 -8.53 -13.83 -40.83
CA ASP A 363 -9.51 -14.69 -40.16
C ASP A 363 -9.13 -16.19 -40.27
N VAL A 364 -9.23 -16.84 -39.12
CA VAL A 364 -9.16 -18.26 -38.73
C VAL A 364 -8.80 -19.29 -39.81
N ILE A 365 -7.63 -19.93 -39.69
CA ILE A 365 -7.36 -21.24 -40.31
C ILE A 365 -7.68 -22.36 -39.30
N VAL A 366 -8.66 -23.19 -39.66
CA VAL A 366 -9.05 -24.40 -38.93
C VAL A 366 -8.23 -25.59 -39.49
N GLY A 367 -7.22 -26.09 -38.76
CA GLY A 367 -6.49 -27.28 -39.23
C GLY A 367 -5.28 -27.70 -38.40
N LEU A 368 -5.19 -29.01 -38.14
CA LEU A 368 -4.16 -29.72 -37.35
C LEU A 368 -2.75 -29.55 -37.93
N GLY A 369 -1.78 -29.14 -37.11
CA GLY A 369 -0.36 -29.14 -37.46
C GLY A 369 0.56 -29.17 -36.24
N THR A 370 1.57 -30.05 -36.26
CA THR A 370 2.70 -30.09 -35.30
C THR A 370 3.78 -29.10 -35.74
N LEU A 371 4.34 -28.31 -34.82
CA LEU A 371 5.47 -27.41 -35.11
C LEU A 371 6.51 -27.40 -33.98
N ALA A 372 7.79 -27.33 -34.38
CA ALA A 372 8.94 -27.16 -33.49
C ALA A 372 9.71 -25.87 -33.85
N GLY A 373 10.10 -25.13 -32.80
CA GLY A 373 11.07 -24.01 -32.79
C GLY A 373 10.41 -22.62 -32.74
N LYS A 374 10.44 -21.85 -31.64
CA LYS A 374 11.09 -22.02 -30.34
C LYS A 374 10.03 -22.13 -29.22
N THR A 375 10.08 -23.30 -28.57
CA THR A 375 9.72 -23.62 -27.19
C THR A 375 8.32 -23.48 -26.59
N ALA A 376 7.26 -23.11 -27.30
CA ALA A 376 5.90 -23.33 -26.77
C ALA A 376 5.48 -24.82 -26.92
N ARG A 377 5.22 -25.55 -25.81
CA ARG A 377 4.52 -26.85 -25.85
C ARG A 377 3.08 -26.68 -25.40
N GLY A 378 2.15 -26.60 -26.35
CA GLY A 378 0.70 -26.68 -26.08
C GLY A 378 0.21 -28.13 -26.09
N LEU A 379 -0.54 -28.54 -25.07
CA LEU A 379 -1.34 -29.76 -25.11
C LEU A 379 -2.60 -29.45 -25.93
N TRP A 380 -2.64 -29.85 -27.19
CA TRP A 380 -3.77 -29.60 -28.08
C TRP A 380 -5.03 -30.31 -27.59
N LEU A 381 -6.11 -29.56 -27.34
CA LEU A 381 -7.46 -30.07 -27.18
C LEU A 381 -8.38 -29.37 -28.19
N VAL A 382 -9.37 -30.12 -28.67
CA VAL A 382 -10.33 -29.75 -29.72
C VAL A 382 -10.96 -28.37 -29.43
N GLY A 383 -10.66 -27.37 -30.28
CA GLY A 383 -11.30 -26.05 -30.24
C GLY A 383 -10.37 -24.84 -30.07
N ALA A 384 -9.09 -25.02 -29.74
CA ALA A 384 -8.12 -23.92 -29.67
C ALA A 384 -7.48 -23.63 -31.05
N THR A 385 -7.38 -22.36 -31.43
CA THR A 385 -6.71 -21.88 -32.65
C THR A 385 -5.52 -20.99 -32.28
N SER A 386 -4.32 -21.36 -32.69
CA SER A 386 -3.11 -20.53 -32.60
C SER A 386 -2.68 -20.06 -33.99
N TRP A 387 -2.07 -18.87 -34.07
CA TRP A 387 -1.66 -18.22 -35.33
C TRP A 387 -0.15 -18.35 -35.54
N ARG A 388 0.29 -18.67 -36.78
CA ARG A 388 1.68 -18.54 -37.28
C ARG A 388 1.67 -18.49 -38.82
N GLN A 389 2.62 -17.77 -39.42
CA GLN A 389 3.21 -18.14 -40.71
C GLN A 389 4.67 -18.53 -40.51
#